data_AF-A0A6I3FVL6-F1
#
_entry.id   AF-A0A6I3FVL6-F1
#
_cell.length_a   1.000
_cell.length_b   1.000
_cell.length_c   1.000
_cell.angle_alpha   90.00
_cell.angle_beta   90.00
_cell.angle_gamma   90.00
#
_symmetry.space_group_name_H-M   'P 1'
#
loop_
_entity.id
_entity.type
_entity.pdbx_description
1 polymer ?
#
loop_
_entity_poly.entity_id
_entity_poly.type
_entity_poly.pdbx_seq_one_letter_code
_entity_poly.pdbx_strand_id
1 'polypeptide(L)' 'ASGDVIKVAEVVRDLYRRDLDRGLSAGEKRMLAKAKQILVSELALAERTDELKAAVILDKVLAS' A
#
# COMPACT_ATOMS: atom_id res chain seq x y z
N ALA A 1 -14.01 6.87 7.80
CA ALA A 1 -12.94 6.92 6.78
C ALA A 1 -13.46 6.17 5.57
N SER A 2 -13.40 6.73 4.36
CA SER A 2 -14.31 6.38 3.26
C SER A 2 -14.19 4.97 2.67
N GLY A 3 -13.35 4.07 3.20
CA GLY A 3 -13.29 2.65 2.82
C GLY A 3 -13.00 2.38 1.34
N ASP A 4 -12.69 3.42 0.57
CA ASP A 4 -12.55 3.36 -0.87
C ASP A 4 -11.14 2.85 -1.20
N VAL A 5 -11.09 1.59 -1.63
CA VAL A 5 -9.85 0.88 -1.96
C VAL A 5 -9.03 1.62 -3.03
N ILE A 6 -9.69 2.36 -3.94
CA ILE A 6 -9.03 3.12 -5.00
C ILE A 6 -8.26 4.29 -4.38
N LYS A 7 -8.86 5.03 -3.45
CA LYS A 7 -8.18 6.12 -2.74
C LYS A 7 -7.04 5.62 -1.86
N VAL A 8 -7.20 4.46 -1.24
CA VAL A 8 -6.10 3.83 -0.48
C VAL A 8 -4.94 3.49 -1.41
N ALA A 9 -5.22 2.94 -2.60
CA ALA A 9 -4.20 2.65 -3.59
C ALA A 9 -3.46 3.91 -4.09
N GLU A 10 -4.18 5.03 -4.30
CA GLU A 10 -3.56 6.32 -4.63
C GLU A 10 -2.57 6.78 -3.55
N VAL A 11 -2.97 6.71 -2.27
CA VAL A 11 -2.10 7.09 -1.14
C VAL A 11 -0.85 6.21 -1.07
N VAL A 12 -1.00 4.88 -1.24
CA VAL A 12 0.15 3.96 -1.25
C VAL A 12 1.11 4.30 -2.40
N ARG A 13 0.59 4.48 -3.62
CA ARG A 13 1.38 4.81 -4.81
C ARG A 13 2.16 6.12 -4.61
N ASP A 14 1.49 7.16 -4.16
CA ASP A 14 2.06 8.50 -4.08
C ASP A 14 3.12 8.58 -2.96
N LEU A 15 2.86 7.99 -1.80
CA LEU A 15 3.84 7.93 -0.70
C LEU A 15 5.02 7.02 -1.02
N TYR A 16 4.79 5.88 -1.69
CA TYR A 16 5.87 4.97 -2.09
C TYR A 16 6.84 5.66 -3.07
N ARG A 17 6.32 6.33 -4.10
CA ARG A 17 7.14 7.10 -5.05
C ARG A 17 7.90 8.24 -4.38
N ARG A 18 7.25 8.94 -3.44
CA ARG A 18 7.88 10.01 -2.66
C ARG A 18 9.01 9.51 -1.77
N ASP A 19 8.85 8.33 -1.15
CA ASP A 19 9.91 7.72 -0.33
C ASP A 19 11.15 7.39 -1.17
N LEU A 20 10.97 6.89 -2.40
CA LEU A 20 12.07 6.60 -3.33
C LEU A 20 12.80 7.84 -3.83
N ASP A 21 12.09 8.96 -4.01
CA ASP A 21 12.67 10.20 -4.56
C ASP A 21 13.34 11.06 -3.46
N ARG A 22 12.61 11.41 -2.41
CA ARG A 22 13.06 12.43 -1.42
C ARG A 22 12.96 11.94 0.03
N GLY A 23 12.47 10.73 0.26
CA GLY A 23 12.20 10.17 1.57
C GLY A 23 10.91 10.71 2.20
N LEU A 24 10.45 10.02 3.24
CA LEU A 24 9.24 10.37 4.00
C LEU A 24 9.53 10.86 5.43
N SER A 25 8.72 11.79 5.91
CA SER A 25 8.63 12.14 7.33
C SER A 25 8.09 10.97 8.17
N ALA A 26 8.28 11.03 9.49
CA ALA A 26 7.75 10.01 10.39
C ALA A 26 6.21 9.85 10.30
N GLY A 27 5.48 10.94 10.03
CA GLY A 27 4.04 10.91 9.83
C GLY A 27 3.64 10.21 8.53
N GLU A 28 4.31 10.55 7.43
CA GLU A 28 4.08 9.94 6.13
C GLU A 28 4.46 8.45 6.12
N LYS A 29 5.55 8.06 6.79
CA LYS A 29 5.91 6.63 6.94
C LYS A 29 4.82 5.82 7.64
N ARG A 30 4.24 6.36 8.71
CA ARG A 30 3.10 5.72 9.40
C ARG A 30 1.87 5.65 8.51
N MET A 31 1.61 6.69 7.72
CA MET A 31 0.50 6.73 6.78
C MET A 31 0.67 5.67 5.68
N LEU A 32 1.87 5.57 5.09
CA LEU A 32 2.19 4.56 4.08
C LEU A 32 2.04 3.15 4.65
N ALA A 33 2.56 2.88 5.86
CA ALA A 33 2.43 1.58 6.50
C ALA A 33 0.96 1.19 6.70
N LYS A 34 0.13 2.12 7.20
CA LYS A 34 -1.30 1.89 7.40
C LYS A 34 -2.06 1.69 6.08
N ALA A 35 -1.76 2.49 5.06
CA ALA A 35 -2.39 2.37 3.75
C ALA A 35 -2.00 1.05 3.05
N LYS A 36 -0.72 0.65 3.14
CA LYS A 36 -0.24 -0.66 2.67
C LYS A 36 -0.98 -1.80 3.36
N GLN A 37 -1.12 -1.76 4.69
CA GLN A 37 -1.82 -2.81 5.43
C GLN A 37 -3.27 -2.98 4.96
N ILE A 38 -4.02 -1.88 4.83
CA ILE A 38 -5.41 -1.93 4.33
C ILE A 38 -5.44 -2.54 2.92
N LEU A 39 -4.58 -2.06 2.02
CA LEU A 39 -4.56 -2.54 0.63
C LEU A 39 -4.18 -4.03 0.52
N VAL A 40 -3.25 -4.50 1.35
CA VAL A 40 -2.87 -5.92 1.41
C VAL A 40 -4.03 -6.77 1.89
N SER A 41 -4.77 -6.34 2.92
CA SER A 41 -5.92 -7.09 3.41
C SER A 41 -7.04 -7.16 2.36
N GLU A 42 -7.33 -6.06 1.64
CA GLU A 42 -8.30 -6.07 0.54
C GLU A 42 -7.85 -6.96 -0.62
N LEU A 43 -6.57 -6.91 -0.99
CA LEU A 43 -6.00 -7.74 -2.06
C LEU A 43 -6.01 -9.23 -1.68
N ALA A 44 -5.71 -9.57 -0.43
CA ALA A 44 -5.77 -10.94 0.07
C ALA A 44 -7.20 -11.52 -0.04
N LEU A 45 -8.21 -10.72 0.31
CA LEU A 45 -9.62 -11.10 0.18
C LEU A 45 -10.03 -11.27 -1.29
N ALA A 46 -9.64 -10.34 -2.17
CA ALA A 46 -9.97 -10.38 -3.59
C ALA A 46 -9.32 -11.56 -4.32
N GLU A 47 -8.05 -11.84 -4.04
CA GLU A 47 -7.26 -12.91 -4.67
C GLU A 47 -7.40 -14.26 -3.96
N ARG A 48 -8.21 -14.35 -2.89
CA ARG A 48 -8.37 -15.55 -2.05
C ARG A 48 -7.03 -16.14 -1.61
N THR A 49 -6.13 -15.26 -1.18
CA THR A 49 -4.76 -15.61 -0.80
C THR A 49 -4.45 -15.08 0.60
N ASP A 50 -3.30 -15.46 1.14
CA ASP A 50 -2.83 -14.95 2.43
C ASP A 50 -2.20 -13.54 2.28
N GLU A 51 -2.18 -12.78 3.38
CA GLU A 51 -1.62 -11.42 3.38
C GLU A 51 -0.13 -11.38 2.99
N LEU A 52 0.62 -12.45 3.24
CA LEU A 52 2.04 -12.53 2.86
C LEU A 52 2.19 -12.56 1.33
N LYS A 53 1.42 -13.40 0.64
CA LYS A 53 1.39 -13.45 -0.83
C LYS A 53 0.85 -12.16 -1.42
N ALA A 54 -0.21 -11.58 -0.84
CA ALA A 54 -0.75 -10.31 -1.29
C ALA A 54 0.26 -9.17 -1.15
N ALA A 55 1.03 -9.12 -0.04
CA ALA A 55 2.11 -8.16 0.13
C ALA A 55 3.20 -8.31 -0.94
N VAL A 56 3.59 -9.53 -1.29
CA VAL A 56 4.55 -9.79 -2.38
C VAL A 56 4.01 -9.34 -3.73
N ILE A 57 2.72 -9.54 -4.01
CA ILE A 57 2.09 -9.06 -5.24
C ILE A 57 2.12 -7.53 -5.28
N LEU A 58 1.74 -6.87 -4.18
CA LEU A 58 1.75 -5.42 -4.07
C LEU A 58 3.15 -4.84 -4.28
N ASP A 59 4.17 -5.43 -3.65
CA ASP A 59 5.56 -4.97 -3.81
C ASP A 59 6.09 -5.18 -5.23
N LYS A 60 5.70 -6.26 -5.93
CA LYS A 60 6.03 -6.45 -7.35
C LYS A 60 5.43 -5.35 -8.23
N VAL A 61 4.16 -5.00 -7.99
CA VAL A 61 3.47 -3.94 -8.74
C VAL A 61 4.07 -2.57 -8.46
N LEU A 62 4.45 -2.28 -7.22
CA LEU A 62 5.08 -1.02 -6.85
C LEU A 62 6.50 -0.86 -7.40
N ALA A 63 7.22 -1.96 -7.61
CA ALA A 63 8.56 -1.99 -8.20
C ALA A 63 8.56 -1.96 -9.74
N SER A 64 7.37 -1.97 -10.37
CA SER A 64 7.19 -1.89 -11.83
C SER A 64 7.10 -0.43 -12.29
#